data_AF-A0A1A0LWZ1-F1
#
_entry.id   AF-A0A1A0LWZ1-F1
#
_cell.length_a   1.000
_cell.length_b   1.000
_cell.length_c   1.000
_cell.angle_alpha   90.00
_cell.angle_beta   90.00
_cell.angle_gamma   90.00
#
_symmetry.space_group_name_H-M   'P 1'
#
loop_
_entity.id
_entity.type
_entity.pdbx_description
1 polymer ?
#
loop_
_entity_poly.entity_id
_entity_poly.type
_entity_poly.pdbx_seq_one_letter_code
_entity_poly.pdbx_strand_id
1 'polypeptide(L)'
;MNTVLAIHGWRDFGLIVGLALVIMIGSLVITPLLVRRGLKTPAGLRLINRISVRAVQLVKRPITIMVLDEVIDVIKTGHYTRNISNAIEENYDELKALAADKIRTDSGIPIVSRIPGYDKVVGQASESVMHVLIAMLADPRMDEFVSDLLRNNLEQIQSAVRRREHERTGSFRQAGAPAAAAVADAAASRPPSDDV
;
A
#
# COMPACT_ATOMS: atom_id res chain seq x y z
N MET A 1 6.81 -22.04 -4.10
CA MET A 1 6.77 -23.26 -3.28
C MET A 1 5.77 -23.02 -2.18
N ASN A 2 4.55 -23.56 -2.37
CA ASN A 2 3.46 -23.46 -1.41
C ASN A 2 3.93 -24.07 -0.08
N THR A 3 4.20 -23.24 0.92
CA THR A 3 4.13 -23.68 2.31
C THR A 3 2.65 -23.84 2.62
N VAL A 4 2.07 -24.91 2.09
CA VAL A 4 0.89 -25.52 2.68
C VAL A 4 1.23 -25.64 4.15
N LEU A 5 0.46 -24.96 5.01
CA LEU A 5 0.40 -25.26 6.42
C LEU A 5 0.03 -26.75 6.48
N ALA A 6 1.02 -27.63 6.48
CA ALA A 6 0.82 -29.05 6.57
C ALA A 6 0.35 -29.30 8.00
N ILE A 7 -0.98 -29.15 8.20
CA ILE A 7 -1.63 -29.43 9.47
C ILE A 7 -1.29 -30.89 9.76
N HIS A 8 -0.37 -31.09 10.70
CA HIS A 8 0.03 -32.40 11.16
C HIS A 8 -1.13 -32.84 12.07
N GLY A 9 -2.12 -33.51 11.46
CA GLY A 9 -3.53 -33.61 11.88
C GLY A 9 -3.84 -34.04 13.31
N TRP A 10 -2.83 -34.45 14.09
CA TRP A 10 -2.96 -34.80 15.51
C TRP A 10 -2.23 -33.84 16.46
N ARG A 11 -1.04 -33.34 16.08
CA ARG A 11 -0.25 -32.45 16.94
C ARG A 11 -0.85 -31.04 16.99
N ASP A 12 -1.28 -30.53 15.83
CA ASP A 12 -1.83 -29.18 15.73
C ASP A 12 -3.24 -29.13 16.34
N PHE A 13 -4.00 -30.22 16.21
CA PHE A 13 -5.29 -30.39 16.88
C PHE A 13 -5.12 -30.40 18.41
N GLY A 14 -4.13 -31.14 18.93
CA GLY A 14 -3.82 -31.15 20.36
C GLY A 14 -3.44 -29.76 20.91
N LEU A 15 -2.71 -28.96 20.15
CA LEU A 15 -2.35 -27.59 20.54
C LEU A 15 -3.57 -26.65 20.57
N ILE A 16 -4.46 -26.74 19.57
CA ILE A 16 -5.68 -25.93 19.51
C ILE A 16 -6.62 -26.30 20.67
N VAL A 17 -6.84 -27.60 20.90
CA VAL A 17 -7.67 -28.10 22.00
C VAL A 17 -7.08 -27.68 23.34
N GLY A 18 -5.77 -27.86 23.53
CA GLY A 18 -5.07 -27.44 24.75
C GLY A 18 -5.19 -25.93 25.01
N LEU A 19 -4.99 -25.11 23.99
CA LEU A 19 -5.15 -23.66 24.09
C LEU A 19 -6.59 -23.26 24.45
N ALA A 20 -7.57 -23.86 23.79
CA ALA A 20 -8.99 -23.62 24.07
C ALA A 20 -9.34 -24.00 25.52
N LEU A 21 -8.82 -25.11 26.02
CA LEU A 21 -9.02 -25.59 27.39
C LEU A 21 -8.39 -24.64 28.42
N VAL A 22 -7.18 -24.14 28.15
CA VAL A 22 -6.51 -23.13 28.99
C VAL A 22 -7.30 -21.82 29.02
N ILE A 23 -7.80 -21.35 27.88
CA ILE A 23 -8.63 -20.14 27.81
C ILE A 23 -9.95 -20.35 28.58
N MET A 24 -10.57 -21.51 28.43
CA MET A 24 -11.82 -21.87 29.10
C MET A 24 -11.66 -21.93 30.62
N ILE A 25 -10.65 -22.66 31.12
CA ILE A 25 -10.34 -22.73 32.56
C ILE A 25 -9.95 -21.35 33.09
N GLY A 26 -9.12 -20.63 32.34
CA GLY A 26 -8.73 -19.26 32.66
C GLY A 26 -9.96 -18.36 32.82
N SER A 27 -10.89 -18.39 31.87
CA SER A 27 -12.13 -17.62 31.92
C SER A 27 -12.99 -17.97 33.14
N LEU A 28 -13.09 -19.26 33.50
CA LEU A 28 -13.88 -19.73 34.63
C LEU A 28 -13.32 -19.25 35.98
N VAL A 29 -12.01 -19.12 36.10
CA VAL A 29 -11.33 -18.67 37.34
C VAL A 29 -11.22 -17.15 37.40
N ILE A 30 -10.86 -16.52 36.28
CA ILE A 30 -10.60 -15.08 36.18
C ILE A 30 -11.90 -14.29 36.33
N THR A 31 -12.96 -14.66 35.62
CA THR A 31 -14.24 -13.91 35.61
C THR A 31 -14.83 -13.67 37.01
N PRO A 32 -15.04 -14.69 37.87
CA PRO A 32 -15.60 -14.47 39.21
C PRO A 32 -14.65 -13.71 40.15
N LEU A 33 -13.34 -13.90 39.99
CA LEU A 33 -12.31 -13.22 40.80
C LEU A 33 -12.22 -11.73 40.45
N LEU A 34 -12.36 -11.40 39.16
CA LEU A 34 -12.39 -10.04 38.63
C LEU A 34 -13.69 -9.30 39.02
N VAL A 35 -14.84 -9.96 38.94
CA VAL A 35 -16.13 -9.38 39.37
C VAL A 35 -16.13 -9.10 40.88
N ARG A 36 -15.60 -10.02 41.70
CA ARG A 36 -15.46 -9.82 43.16
C ARG A 36 -14.49 -8.69 43.53
N ARG A 37 -13.43 -8.46 42.75
CA ARG A 37 -12.44 -7.39 43.01
C ARG A 37 -12.81 -6.01 42.45
N GLY A 38 -13.98 -5.85 41.81
CA GLY A 38 -14.52 -4.52 41.51
C GLY A 38 -14.29 -4.03 40.08
N LEU A 39 -14.61 -4.85 39.07
CA LEU A 39 -14.72 -4.41 37.66
C LEU A 39 -15.67 -3.22 37.43
N LYS A 40 -16.52 -2.91 38.40
CA LYS A 40 -17.43 -1.74 38.38
C LYS A 40 -16.72 -0.40 38.59
N THR A 41 -15.42 -0.39 38.88
CA THR A 41 -14.63 0.83 39.08
C THR A 41 -13.97 1.28 37.77
N PRO A 42 -13.74 2.60 37.56
CA PRO A 42 -13.05 3.12 36.38
C PRO A 42 -11.60 2.62 36.25
N ALA A 43 -11.02 2.03 37.30
CA ALA A 43 -9.71 1.39 37.25
C ALA A 43 -9.74 0.02 36.52
N GLY A 44 -10.79 -0.78 36.73
CA GLY A 44 -10.98 -2.07 36.06
C GLY A 44 -11.17 -1.92 34.56
N LEU A 45 -11.99 -0.97 34.11
CA LEU A 45 -12.18 -0.67 32.68
C LEU A 45 -10.87 -0.19 32.02
N ARG A 46 -10.09 0.65 32.72
CA ARG A 46 -8.78 1.11 32.21
C ARG A 46 -7.78 -0.02 32.06
N LEU A 47 -7.80 -1.00 32.96
CA LEU A 47 -6.95 -2.19 32.86
C LEU A 47 -7.33 -3.05 31.66
N ILE A 48 -8.64 -3.34 31.48
CA ILE A 48 -9.14 -4.11 30.33
C ILE A 48 -8.76 -3.40 29.03
N ASN A 49 -9.00 -2.09 28.93
CA ASN A 49 -8.65 -1.33 27.74
C ASN A 49 -7.16 -1.43 27.40
N ARG A 50 -6.28 -1.35 28.41
CA ARG A 50 -4.82 -1.48 28.21
C ARG A 50 -4.42 -2.88 27.75
N ILE A 51 -5.08 -3.93 28.27
CA ILE A 51 -4.85 -5.32 27.86
C ILE A 51 -5.34 -5.53 26.42
N SER A 52 -6.53 -5.03 26.08
CA SER A 52 -7.09 -5.10 24.72
C SER A 52 -6.17 -4.41 23.71
N VAL A 53 -5.67 -3.21 24.01
CA VAL A 53 -4.73 -2.50 23.14
C VAL A 53 -3.44 -3.31 22.94
N ARG A 54 -2.87 -3.91 24.00
CA ARG A 54 -1.69 -4.77 23.88
C ARG A 54 -1.96 -6.04 23.06
N ALA A 55 -3.11 -6.68 23.28
CA ALA A 55 -3.51 -7.87 22.54
C ALA A 55 -3.65 -7.56 21.04
N VAL A 56 -4.32 -6.46 20.68
CA VAL A 56 -4.45 -6.02 19.29
C VAL A 56 -3.08 -5.73 18.67
N GLN A 57 -2.16 -5.08 19.41
CA GLN A 57 -0.80 -4.83 18.93
C GLN A 57 -0.01 -6.12 18.66
N LEU A 58 -0.21 -7.17 19.45
CA LEU A 58 0.43 -8.47 19.24
C LEU A 58 -0.10 -9.18 17.99
N VAL A 59 -1.41 -9.10 17.73
CA VAL A 59 -2.05 -9.79 16.60
C VAL A 59 -1.87 -9.02 15.27
N LYS A 60 -1.77 -7.70 15.31
CA LYS A 60 -1.62 -6.86 14.11
C LYS A 60 -0.45 -7.29 13.23
N ARG A 61 0.69 -7.64 13.84
CA ARG A 61 1.93 -7.97 13.11
C ARG A 61 1.83 -9.25 12.28
N PRO A 62 1.43 -10.41 12.86
CA PRO A 62 1.19 -11.62 12.07
C PRO A 62 0.21 -11.39 10.91
N ILE A 63 -0.87 -10.64 11.17
CA ILE A 63 -1.86 -10.33 10.12
C ILE A 63 -1.22 -9.52 8.99
N THR A 64 -0.49 -8.44 9.30
CA THR A 64 0.13 -7.61 8.25
C THR A 64 1.14 -8.39 7.42
N ILE A 65 1.92 -9.28 8.02
CA ILE A 65 2.88 -10.11 7.29
C ILE A 65 2.12 -11.10 6.39
N MET A 66 1.11 -11.81 6.93
CA MET A 66 0.32 -12.77 6.16
C MET A 66 -0.40 -12.12 4.99
N VAL A 67 -1.05 -10.97 5.22
CA VAL A 67 -1.76 -10.23 4.17
C VAL A 67 -0.79 -9.76 3.09
N LEU A 68 0.39 -9.27 3.48
CA LEU A 68 1.41 -8.86 2.52
C LEU A 68 1.90 -10.05 1.69
N ASP A 69 2.14 -11.20 2.33
CA ASP A 69 2.54 -12.43 1.63
C ASP A 69 1.49 -12.83 0.58
N GLU A 70 0.20 -12.80 0.94
CA GLU A 70 -0.92 -13.09 0.02
C GLU A 70 -0.98 -12.09 -1.14
N VAL A 71 -0.89 -10.79 -0.84
CA VAL A 71 -0.91 -9.74 -1.88
C VAL A 71 0.26 -9.87 -2.84
N ILE A 72 1.45 -10.24 -2.35
CA ILE A 72 2.62 -10.49 -3.20
C ILE A 72 2.36 -11.66 -4.15
N ASP A 73 1.76 -12.74 -3.66
CA ASP A 73 1.45 -13.91 -4.49
C ASP A 73 0.40 -13.57 -5.55
N VAL A 74 -0.61 -12.75 -5.22
CA VAL A 74 -1.56 -12.23 -6.22
C VAL A 74 -0.86 -11.36 -7.27
N ILE A 75 -0.02 -10.40 -6.84
CA ILE A 75 0.67 -9.49 -7.76
C ILE A 75 1.61 -10.26 -8.70
N LYS A 76 2.25 -11.33 -8.25
CA LYS A 76 3.10 -12.18 -9.10
C LYS A 76 2.36 -12.87 -10.26
N THR A 77 1.03 -12.90 -10.26
CA THR A 77 0.23 -13.57 -11.32
C THR A 77 -0.28 -12.62 -12.41
N GLY A 78 -0.06 -11.32 -12.28
CA GLY A 78 -0.61 -10.33 -13.22
C GLY A 78 0.22 -10.10 -14.49
N HIS A 79 -0.47 -9.72 -15.58
CA HIS A 79 0.12 -9.25 -16.85
C HIS A 79 0.12 -7.71 -16.89
N TYR A 80 1.16 -7.09 -16.36
CA TYR A 80 1.17 -5.64 -16.13
C TYR A 80 1.43 -4.84 -17.40
N THR A 81 2.35 -5.29 -18.24
CA THR A 81 2.72 -4.52 -19.43
C THR A 81 1.61 -4.51 -20.47
N ARG A 82 0.82 -5.60 -20.53
CA ARG A 82 -0.37 -5.69 -21.39
C ARG A 82 -1.47 -4.72 -20.97
N ASN A 83 -1.71 -4.57 -19.67
CA ASN A 83 -2.70 -3.61 -19.18
C ASN A 83 -2.26 -2.18 -19.49
N ILE A 84 -0.95 -1.90 -19.39
CA ILE A 84 -0.39 -0.58 -19.73
C ILE A 84 -0.46 -0.34 -21.24
N SER A 85 -0.13 -1.33 -22.08
CA SER A 85 -0.21 -1.18 -23.54
C SER A 85 -1.64 -0.86 -23.97
N ASN A 86 -2.63 -1.55 -23.41
CA ASN A 86 -4.04 -1.29 -23.71
C ASN A 86 -4.46 0.12 -23.28
N ALA A 87 -4.06 0.56 -22.08
CA ALA A 87 -4.35 1.91 -21.60
C ALA A 87 -3.69 3.00 -22.45
N ILE A 88 -2.49 2.75 -22.98
CA ILE A 88 -1.81 3.66 -23.91
C ILE A 88 -2.52 3.68 -25.26
N GLU A 89 -2.97 2.53 -25.77
CA GLU A 89 -3.72 2.42 -27.02
C GLU A 89 -5.06 3.15 -26.94
N GLU A 90 -5.77 3.03 -25.81
CA GLU A 90 -7.03 3.75 -25.56
C GLU A 90 -6.87 5.28 -25.56
N ASN A 91 -5.69 5.79 -25.16
CA ASN A 91 -5.40 7.22 -25.05
C ASN A 91 -4.33 7.67 -26.06
N TYR A 92 -4.22 6.96 -27.19
CA TYR A 92 -3.13 7.11 -28.15
C TYR A 92 -2.94 8.55 -28.65
N ASP A 93 -4.04 9.20 -29.05
CA ASP A 93 -4.00 10.54 -29.64
C ASP A 93 -3.59 11.61 -28.63
N GLU A 94 -4.06 11.50 -27.38
CA GLU A 94 -3.69 12.42 -26.30
C GLU A 94 -2.22 12.27 -25.92
N LEU A 95 -1.74 11.02 -25.78
CA LEU A 95 -0.33 10.75 -25.47
C LEU A 95 0.60 11.15 -26.62
N LYS A 96 0.17 11.00 -27.89
CA LYS A 96 0.90 11.50 -29.06
C LYS A 96 1.02 13.02 -29.05
N ALA A 97 -0.08 13.73 -28.77
CA ALA A 97 -0.08 15.18 -28.67
C ALA A 97 0.83 15.67 -27.54
N LEU A 98 0.76 15.01 -26.37
CA LEU A 98 1.64 15.28 -25.23
C LEU A 98 3.11 15.05 -25.57
N ALA A 99 3.45 13.93 -26.21
CA ALA A 99 4.81 13.63 -26.62
C ALA A 99 5.34 14.67 -27.62
N ALA A 100 4.53 15.05 -28.61
CA ALA A 100 4.88 16.12 -29.55
C ALA A 100 5.12 17.46 -28.84
N ASP A 101 4.29 17.83 -27.88
CA ASP A 101 4.46 19.05 -27.08
C ASP A 101 5.75 19.02 -26.24
N LYS A 102 6.07 17.88 -25.62
CA LYS A 102 7.33 17.70 -24.88
C LYS A 102 8.56 17.74 -25.76
N ILE A 103 8.52 17.15 -26.96
CA ILE A 103 9.63 17.24 -27.92
C ILE A 103 9.82 18.68 -28.42
N ARG A 104 8.73 19.46 -28.57
CA ARG A 104 8.80 20.88 -28.93
C ARG A 104 9.43 21.75 -27.85
N THR A 105 9.24 21.38 -26.59
CA THR A 105 9.69 22.15 -25.42
C THR A 105 11.00 21.62 -24.83
N ASP A 106 11.53 20.51 -25.35
CA ASP A 106 12.77 19.92 -24.86
C ASP A 106 14.00 20.76 -25.22
N SER A 107 14.64 21.30 -24.19
CA SER A 107 15.89 22.07 -24.28
C SER A 107 17.10 21.25 -24.79
N GLY A 108 17.00 19.91 -24.81
CA GLY A 108 18.05 19.02 -25.31
C GLY A 108 18.23 19.02 -26.83
N ILE A 109 17.29 19.60 -27.59
CA ILE A 109 17.35 19.66 -29.07
C ILE A 109 17.38 21.13 -29.54
N PRO A 110 18.50 21.84 -29.37
CA PRO A 110 18.58 23.29 -29.59
C PRO A 110 18.46 23.75 -31.06
N ILE A 111 18.53 22.85 -32.04
CA ILE A 111 18.77 23.21 -33.46
C ILE A 111 17.58 22.91 -34.39
N VAL A 112 16.57 22.15 -33.95
CA VAL A 112 15.57 21.59 -34.87
C VAL A 112 14.33 22.48 -35.07
N SER A 113 14.06 23.45 -34.19
CA SER A 113 12.90 24.35 -34.27
C SER A 113 12.93 25.36 -35.43
N ARG A 114 14.06 25.45 -36.17
CA ARG A 114 14.27 26.43 -37.25
C ARG A 114 14.20 25.85 -38.66
N ILE A 115 13.90 24.56 -38.80
CA ILE A 115 13.88 23.86 -40.08
C ILE A 115 12.43 23.79 -40.62
N PRO A 116 12.17 24.17 -41.89
CA PRO A 116 10.85 24.01 -42.48
C PRO A 116 10.44 22.53 -42.51
N GLY A 117 9.25 22.22 -42.00
CA GLY A 117 8.74 20.85 -41.88
C GLY A 117 8.94 20.21 -40.50
N TYR A 118 9.46 20.94 -39.51
CA TYR A 118 9.63 20.48 -38.13
C TYR A 118 8.39 19.80 -37.54
N ASP A 119 7.20 20.41 -37.66
CA ASP A 119 5.97 19.83 -37.11
C ASP A 119 5.61 18.49 -37.71
N LYS A 120 5.93 18.26 -39.00
CA LYS A 120 5.72 16.96 -39.64
C LYS A 120 6.70 15.92 -39.09
N VAL A 121 7.96 16.30 -38.91
CA VAL A 121 8.99 15.41 -38.35
C VAL A 121 8.67 15.05 -36.91
N VAL A 122 8.28 16.02 -36.07
CA VAL A 122 7.85 15.76 -34.69
C VAL A 122 6.61 14.89 -34.65
N GLY A 123 5.61 15.18 -35.49
CA GLY A 123 4.41 14.36 -35.59
C GLY A 123 4.72 12.90 -35.93
N GLN A 124 5.56 12.67 -36.94
CA GLN A 124 5.99 11.32 -37.35
C GLN A 124 6.88 10.64 -36.32
N ALA A 125 7.80 11.37 -35.69
CA ALA A 125 8.66 10.84 -34.64
C ALA A 125 7.84 10.43 -33.41
N SER A 126 6.94 11.28 -32.93
CA SER A 126 6.04 10.95 -31.81
C SER A 126 5.16 9.74 -32.11
N GLU A 127 4.63 9.65 -33.33
CA GLU A 127 3.82 8.51 -33.77
C GLU A 127 4.64 7.21 -33.86
N SER A 128 5.86 7.28 -34.37
CA SER A 128 6.76 6.12 -34.44
C SER A 128 7.17 5.65 -33.04
N VAL A 129 7.51 6.59 -32.15
CA VAL A 129 7.85 6.28 -30.76
C VAL A 129 6.66 5.63 -30.05
N MET A 130 5.44 6.15 -30.22
CA MET A 130 4.27 5.56 -29.59
C MET A 130 4.01 4.12 -30.05
N HIS A 131 4.09 3.87 -31.37
CA HIS A 131 3.97 2.51 -31.90
C HIS A 131 5.02 1.56 -31.33
N VAL A 132 6.28 1.99 -31.27
CA VAL A 132 7.37 1.17 -30.71
C VAL A 132 7.14 0.92 -29.22
N LEU A 133 6.72 1.92 -28.45
CA LEU A 133 6.43 1.76 -27.01
C LEU A 133 5.29 0.77 -26.77
N ILE A 134 4.20 0.85 -27.53
CA ILE A 134 3.07 -0.09 -27.43
C ILE A 134 3.53 -1.50 -27.80
N ALA A 135 4.27 -1.64 -28.90
CA ALA A 135 4.81 -2.92 -29.34
C ALA A 135 5.76 -3.54 -28.30
N MET A 136 6.63 -2.72 -27.68
CA MET A 136 7.51 -3.16 -26.61
C MET A 136 6.72 -3.61 -25.37
N LEU A 137 5.69 -2.86 -24.96
CA LEU A 137 4.87 -3.23 -23.80
C LEU A 137 4.02 -4.48 -24.06
N ALA A 138 3.63 -4.73 -25.31
CA ALA A 138 2.93 -5.94 -25.71
C ALA A 138 3.83 -7.18 -25.87
N ASP A 139 5.16 -7.01 -25.87
CA ASP A 139 6.14 -8.09 -26.02
C ASP A 139 6.28 -8.92 -24.72
N PRO A 140 6.26 -10.27 -24.80
CA PRO A 140 6.39 -11.14 -23.63
C PRO A 140 7.67 -10.91 -22.80
N ARG A 141 8.78 -10.50 -23.43
CA ARG A 141 10.05 -10.26 -22.73
C ARG A 141 9.97 -9.03 -21.83
N MET A 142 9.21 -8.01 -22.25
CA MET A 142 8.99 -6.82 -21.44
C MET A 142 8.10 -7.14 -20.23
N ASP A 143 7.11 -8.02 -20.39
CA ASP A 143 6.28 -8.51 -19.28
C ASP A 143 7.13 -9.27 -18.25
N GLU A 144 8.03 -10.16 -18.71
CA GLU A 144 9.00 -10.86 -17.83
C GLU A 144 9.91 -9.88 -17.09
N PHE A 145 10.50 -8.91 -17.80
CA PHE A 145 11.35 -7.88 -17.19
C PHE A 145 10.62 -7.07 -16.11
N VAL A 146 9.39 -6.60 -16.40
CA VAL A 146 8.59 -5.84 -15.43
C VAL A 146 8.18 -6.73 -14.26
N SER A 147 7.81 -7.98 -14.51
CA SER A 147 7.48 -8.96 -13.46
C SER A 147 8.66 -9.20 -12.51
N ASP A 148 9.87 -9.31 -13.03
CA ASP A 148 11.09 -9.45 -12.23
C ASP A 148 11.39 -8.21 -11.39
N LEU A 149 11.25 -7.02 -11.98
CA LEU A 149 11.38 -5.77 -11.24
C LEU A 149 10.36 -5.69 -10.10
N LEU A 150 9.08 -6.01 -10.38
CA LEU A 150 8.03 -6.02 -9.37
C LEU A 150 8.31 -7.06 -8.28
N ARG A 151 8.71 -8.27 -8.64
CA ARG A 151 9.08 -9.33 -7.69
C ARG A 151 10.17 -8.86 -6.73
N ASN A 152 11.25 -8.28 -7.25
CA ASN A 152 12.36 -7.79 -6.42
C ASN A 152 11.89 -6.66 -5.48
N ASN A 153 11.12 -5.69 -6.00
CA ASN A 153 10.57 -4.61 -5.18
C ASN A 153 9.61 -5.12 -4.09
N LEU A 154 8.76 -6.10 -4.40
CA LEU A 154 7.85 -6.72 -3.44
C LEU A 154 8.60 -7.48 -2.34
N GLU A 155 9.64 -8.23 -2.69
CA GLU A 155 10.52 -8.90 -1.72
C GLU A 155 11.22 -7.88 -0.81
N GLN A 156 11.66 -6.74 -1.36
CA GLN A 156 12.20 -5.64 -0.57
C GLN A 156 11.16 -5.09 0.42
N ILE A 157 9.93 -4.81 -0.03
CA ILE A 157 8.82 -4.33 0.81
C ILE A 157 8.51 -5.36 1.91
N GLN A 158 8.38 -6.64 1.56
CA GLN A 158 8.15 -7.74 2.50
C GLN A 158 9.22 -7.77 3.58
N SER A 159 10.48 -7.63 3.19
CA SER A 159 11.61 -7.65 4.10
C SER A 159 11.60 -6.42 5.04
N ALA A 160 11.32 -5.23 4.52
CA ALA A 160 11.20 -3.98 5.28
C ALA A 160 10.03 -4.02 6.27
N VAL A 161 8.91 -4.66 5.89
CA VAL A 161 7.75 -4.87 6.75
C VAL A 161 8.09 -5.85 7.89
N ARG A 162 8.74 -6.97 7.58
CA ARG A 162 9.18 -7.94 8.61
C ARG A 162 10.20 -7.33 9.59
N ARG A 163 11.08 -6.45 9.12
CA ARG A 163 12.11 -5.72 9.88
C ARG A 163 11.60 -4.46 10.62
N ARG A 164 10.33 -4.07 10.44
CA ARG A 164 9.71 -2.88 11.07
C ARG A 164 10.30 -1.52 10.65
N GLU A 165 10.89 -1.43 9.46
CA GLU A 165 11.50 -0.17 9.00
C GLU A 165 10.45 0.94 8.80
N HIS A 166 9.22 0.57 8.43
CA HIS A 166 8.07 1.44 8.23
C HIS A 166 7.39 1.95 9.53
N GLU A 167 7.62 1.31 10.68
CA GLU A 167 7.08 1.77 11.98
C GLU A 167 7.79 3.03 12.48
N ARG A 168 9.06 3.25 12.07
CA ARG A 168 9.82 4.46 12.40
C ARG A 168 9.31 5.71 11.67
N THR A 169 8.66 5.55 10.53
CA THR A 169 8.12 6.64 9.70
C THR A 169 6.66 6.98 10.05
N GLY A 170 5.94 6.08 10.72
CA GLY A 170 4.51 6.25 11.08
C GLY A 170 4.22 7.26 12.19
N SER A 171 5.23 7.64 12.99
CA SER A 171 5.11 8.66 14.03
C SER A 171 4.75 10.05 13.48
N PHE A 172 5.08 10.34 12.22
CA PHE A 172 4.78 11.61 11.57
C PHE A 172 3.30 11.77 11.18
N ARG A 173 2.58 10.68 10.85
CA ARG A 173 1.16 10.77 10.46
C ARG A 173 0.24 11.03 11.65
N GLN A 174 0.61 10.55 12.83
CA GLN A 174 -0.15 10.79 14.06
C GLN A 174 0.07 12.22 14.62
N ALA A 175 1.19 12.86 14.28
CA ALA A 175 1.46 14.26 14.58
C ALA A 175 0.68 15.26 13.70
N GLY A 176 0.05 14.82 12.59
CA GLY A 176 -0.79 15.66 11.74
C GLY A 176 -2.24 15.84 12.22
N ALA A 177 -2.75 14.93 13.04
CA ALA A 177 -4.08 15.04 13.66
C ALA A 177 -4.25 16.26 14.59
N PRO A 178 -3.29 16.63 15.47
CA PRO A 178 -3.41 17.84 16.26
C PRO A 178 -3.35 19.13 15.43
N ALA A 179 -2.68 19.13 14.27
CA ALA A 179 -2.64 20.30 13.38
C ALA A 179 -4.00 20.56 12.71
N ALA A 180 -4.72 19.52 12.27
CA ALA A 180 -6.06 19.67 11.72
C ALA A 180 -7.09 20.17 12.76
N ALA A 181 -6.96 19.73 14.01
CA ALA A 181 -7.80 20.21 15.11
C ALA A 181 -7.50 21.68 15.47
N ALA A 182 -6.22 22.09 15.47
CA ALA A 182 -5.83 23.47 15.73
C ALA A 182 -6.28 24.44 14.62
N VAL A 183 -6.30 24.00 13.36
CA VAL A 183 -6.80 24.80 12.23
C VAL A 183 -8.33 24.95 12.29
N ALA A 184 -9.05 23.91 12.73
CA ALA A 184 -10.50 23.98 12.92
C ALA A 184 -10.90 24.91 14.08
N ASP A 185 -10.15 24.90 15.18
CA ASP A 185 -10.38 25.78 16.34
C ASP A 185 -10.06 27.25 16.03
N ALA A 186 -9.01 27.50 15.22
CA ALA A 186 -8.66 28.83 14.72
C ALA A 186 -9.69 29.39 13.70
N ALA A 187 -10.35 28.52 12.93
CA ALA A 187 -11.41 28.93 12.02
C ALA A 187 -12.73 29.28 12.74
N ALA A 188 -13.01 28.61 13.86
CA ALA A 188 -14.22 28.84 14.67
C ALA A 188 -14.12 30.08 15.58
N SER A 189 -12.91 30.55 15.89
CA SER A 189 -12.65 31.70 16.77
C SER A 189 -12.46 33.02 16.02
N ARG A 190 -12.64 33.04 14.69
CA ARG A 190 -12.59 34.27 13.89
C ARG A 190 -13.94 35.00 13.98
N PRO A 191 -14.02 36.22 14.54
CA PRO A 191 -15.26 36.98 14.55
C PRO A 191 -15.68 37.31 13.11
N PRO A 192 -16.99 37.42 12.83
CA PRO A 192 -17.47 37.82 11.51
C PRO A 192 -16.86 39.17 11.15
N SER A 193 -16.28 39.27 9.95
CA SER A 193 -15.88 40.54 9.38
C SER A 193 -17.14 41.35 9.14
N ASP A 194 -17.34 42.41 9.91
CA ASP A 194 -18.32 43.45 9.60
C ASP A 194 -17.84 44.16 8.33
N ASP A 195 -18.32 43.68 7.18
CA ASP A 195 -18.15 44.35 5.90
C ASP A 195 -19.25 45.42 5.74
N VAL A 196 -18.79 46.65 5.52
CA VAL A 196 -19.52 47.86 5.08
C VAL A 196 -19.86 47.76 3.60
#